data_AF-A0A1B6Z8Z0-F1
#
_entry.id   AF-A0A1B6Z8Z0-F1
#
_cell.length_a   1.000
_cell.length_b   1.000
_cell.length_c   1.000
_cell.angle_alpha   90.00
_cell.angle_beta   90.00
_cell.angle_gamma   90.00
#
_symmetry.space_group_name_H-M   'P 1'
#
loop_
_entity.id
_entity.type
_entity.pdbx_description
1 polymer ?
#
loop_
_entity_poly.entity_id
_entity_poly.type
_entity_poly.pdbx_seq_one_letter_code
_entity_poly.pdbx_strand_id
1 'polypeptide(L)'
;MLLNEFGSIGRMLCVSEEALRRVAGANEAVVKLLTATEKVLLAQLRNQMPQKLISTTDQKLIKYLQGSMGPRSTEMMRVLFLDNAKYLISDQEFGTGSPKRLFVQPRSILKRALELDASGIILVHNHPGGDTIPSKSDVKFTMSIKMLCNELDISLHDHIIISSNHWSSFRKIKLL
;
A
#
# COMPACT_ATOMS: atom_id res chain seq x y z
N MET A 1 13.26 -24.02 -8.58
CA MET A 1 11.90 -24.09 -9.15
C MET A 1 11.05 -22.89 -8.74
N LEU A 2 10.76 -22.68 -7.46
CA LEU A 2 9.96 -21.51 -6.99
C LEU A 2 10.57 -20.14 -7.35
N LEU A 3 11.86 -19.93 -7.08
CA LEU A 3 12.53 -18.68 -7.46
C LEU A 3 12.60 -18.48 -8.98
N ASN A 4 12.67 -19.55 -9.76
CA ASN A 4 12.69 -19.45 -11.22
C ASN A 4 11.30 -19.06 -11.76
N GLU A 5 10.22 -19.59 -11.15
CA GLU A 5 8.84 -19.24 -11.53
C GLU A 5 8.51 -17.79 -11.17
N PHE A 6 8.83 -17.36 -9.95
CA PHE A 6 8.40 -16.06 -9.44
C PHE A 6 9.45 -14.94 -9.60
N GLY A 7 10.67 -15.27 -9.98
CA GLY A 7 11.76 -14.34 -10.33
C GLY A 7 12.44 -13.65 -9.14
N SER A 8 11.77 -13.48 -8.00
CA SER A 8 12.38 -12.93 -6.79
C SER A 8 11.75 -13.46 -5.51
N ILE A 9 12.49 -13.38 -4.39
CA ILE A 9 11.99 -13.74 -3.06
C ILE A 9 10.75 -12.90 -2.70
N GLY A 10 10.79 -11.59 -2.96
CA GLY A 10 9.66 -10.71 -2.65
C GLY A 10 8.39 -11.13 -3.38
N ARG A 11 8.46 -11.42 -4.69
CA ARG A 11 7.29 -11.89 -5.43
C ARG A 11 6.82 -13.25 -4.93
N MET A 12 7.74 -14.19 -4.72
CA MET A 12 7.43 -15.52 -4.20
C MET A 12 6.70 -15.47 -2.85
N LEU A 13 7.06 -14.55 -1.97
CA LEU A 13 6.39 -14.41 -0.67
C LEU A 13 5.01 -13.75 -0.76
N CYS A 14 4.71 -13.02 -1.82
CA CYS A 14 3.47 -12.23 -1.95
C CYS A 14 2.42 -12.82 -2.91
N VAL A 15 2.69 -13.97 -3.55
CA VAL A 15 1.69 -14.67 -4.37
C VAL A 15 0.67 -15.43 -3.50
N SER A 16 -0.46 -15.81 -4.08
CA SER A 16 -1.48 -16.58 -3.36
C SER A 16 -1.01 -17.99 -3.02
N GLU A 17 -1.64 -18.62 -2.02
CA GLU A 17 -1.34 -20.01 -1.65
C GLU A 17 -1.59 -20.96 -2.83
N GLU A 18 -2.60 -20.71 -3.66
CA GLU A 18 -2.87 -21.48 -4.88
C GLU A 18 -1.71 -21.38 -5.88
N ALA A 19 -1.14 -20.19 -6.05
CA ALA A 19 0.02 -19.99 -6.92
C ALA A 19 1.26 -20.71 -6.38
N LEU A 20 1.48 -20.71 -5.05
CA LEU A 20 2.55 -21.50 -4.43
C LEU A 20 2.32 -23.01 -4.64
N ARG A 21 1.11 -23.51 -4.40
CA ARG A 21 0.74 -24.93 -4.58
C ARG A 21 0.95 -25.42 -6.01
N ARG A 22 0.67 -24.57 -7.01
CA ARG A 22 0.92 -24.89 -8.43
C ARG A 22 2.37 -25.28 -8.70
N VAL A 23 3.32 -24.73 -7.97
CA VAL A 23 4.76 -25.00 -8.15
C VAL A 23 5.29 -25.97 -7.09
N ALA A 24 4.92 -25.79 -5.82
CA ALA A 24 5.39 -26.65 -4.72
C ALA A 24 4.70 -28.02 -4.67
N GLY A 25 3.62 -28.22 -5.43
CA GLY A 25 2.84 -29.46 -5.44
C GLY A 25 2.19 -29.73 -4.08
N ALA A 26 2.21 -31.00 -3.67
CA ALA A 26 1.62 -31.46 -2.40
C ALA A 26 2.44 -31.09 -1.15
N ASN A 27 3.52 -30.31 -1.27
CA ASN A 27 4.36 -29.95 -0.14
C ASN A 27 3.77 -28.78 0.67
N GLU A 28 2.70 -29.08 1.42
CA GLU A 28 1.98 -28.13 2.26
C GLU A 28 2.87 -27.46 3.32
N ALA A 29 3.93 -28.13 3.78
CA ALA A 29 4.86 -27.56 4.75
C ALA A 29 5.61 -26.35 4.17
N VAL A 30 6.04 -26.44 2.90
CA VAL A 30 6.71 -25.33 2.20
C VAL A 30 5.75 -24.17 1.98
N VAL A 31 4.52 -24.44 1.51
CA VAL A 31 3.51 -23.39 1.29
C VAL A 31 3.23 -22.63 2.58
N LYS A 32 2.93 -23.35 3.68
CA LYS A 32 2.68 -22.74 4.99
C LYS A 32 3.88 -21.96 5.52
N LEU A 33 5.09 -22.49 5.37
CA LEU A 33 6.30 -21.80 5.81
C LEU A 33 6.51 -20.48 5.05
N LEU A 34 6.31 -20.47 3.74
CA LEU A 34 6.46 -19.26 2.92
C LEU A 34 5.39 -18.21 3.28
N THR A 35 4.13 -18.62 3.38
CA THR A 35 3.03 -17.73 3.79
C THR A 35 3.23 -17.20 5.21
N ALA A 36 3.70 -18.02 6.15
CA ALA A 36 4.02 -17.58 7.50
C ALA A 36 5.21 -16.62 7.51
N THR A 37 6.23 -16.88 6.69
CA THR A 37 7.41 -16.02 6.56
C THR A 37 7.03 -14.64 6.05
N GLU A 38 6.17 -14.53 5.02
CA GLU A 38 5.64 -13.24 4.56
C GLU A 38 4.98 -12.47 5.72
N LYS A 39 4.06 -13.13 6.45
CA LYS A 39 3.33 -12.52 7.57
C LYS A 39 4.26 -12.03 8.69
N VAL A 40 5.26 -12.84 9.07
CA VAL A 40 6.24 -12.48 10.10
C VAL A 40 7.10 -11.29 9.66
N LEU A 41 7.58 -11.28 8.41
CA LEU A 41 8.38 -10.18 7.88
C LEU A 41 7.58 -8.87 7.84
N LEU A 42 6.33 -8.92 7.37
CA LEU A 42 5.46 -7.75 7.33
C LEU A 42 5.09 -7.25 8.74
N ALA A 43 4.85 -8.15 9.69
CA ALA A 43 4.60 -7.78 11.08
C ALA A 43 5.83 -7.11 11.72
N GLN A 44 7.04 -7.62 11.45
CA GLN A 44 8.27 -7.01 11.92
C GLN A 44 8.45 -5.59 11.35
N LEU A 45 8.25 -5.40 10.05
CA LEU A 45 8.33 -4.08 9.42
C LEU A 45 7.27 -3.12 9.97
N ARG A 46 6.05 -3.61 10.21
CA ARG A 46 4.97 -2.83 10.83
C ARG A 46 5.35 -2.35 12.23
N ASN A 47 5.97 -3.21 13.03
CA ASN A 47 6.42 -2.87 14.39
C ASN A 47 7.55 -1.82 14.39
N GLN A 48 8.28 -1.68 13.28
CA GLN A 48 9.32 -0.67 13.14
C GLN A 48 8.78 0.68 12.66
N MET A 49 7.55 0.73 12.12
CA MET A 49 6.98 1.98 11.64
C MET A 49 6.93 3.02 12.76
N PRO A 50 7.15 4.32 12.46
CA PRO A 50 6.72 5.35 13.37
C PRO A 50 5.22 5.16 13.63
N GLN A 51 4.81 5.13 14.88
CA GLN A 51 3.38 5.11 15.25
C GLN A 51 2.87 6.53 15.55
N LYS A 52 3.80 7.42 15.85
CA LYS A 52 3.56 8.82 16.20
C LYS A 52 4.19 9.72 15.16
N LEU A 53 3.52 10.83 14.87
CA LEU A 53 3.99 11.88 13.98
C LEU A 53 4.46 11.32 12.61
N ILE A 54 3.55 10.65 11.91
CA ILE A 54 3.83 10.05 10.60
C ILE A 54 4.34 11.11 9.64
N SER A 55 5.51 10.84 9.05
CA SER A 55 6.08 11.59 7.94
C SER A 55 6.15 10.70 6.71
N THR A 56 5.72 11.20 5.55
CA THR A 56 5.75 10.46 4.27
C THR A 56 7.15 10.26 3.71
N THR A 57 8.16 10.81 4.39
CA THR A 57 9.58 10.65 4.06
C THR A 57 10.34 9.76 5.05
N ASP A 58 9.65 9.25 6.07
CA ASP A 58 10.27 8.35 7.05
C ASP A 58 10.66 7.02 6.39
N GLN A 59 11.92 6.65 6.51
CA GLN A 59 12.46 5.45 5.85
C GLN A 59 11.83 4.16 6.36
N LYS A 60 11.41 4.08 7.63
CA LYS A 60 10.77 2.88 8.19
C LYS A 60 9.36 2.73 7.64
N LEU A 61 8.62 3.84 7.50
CA LEU A 61 7.33 3.83 6.78
C LEU A 61 7.51 3.36 5.34
N ILE A 62 8.45 3.95 4.59
CA ILE A 62 8.69 3.58 3.20
C ILE A 62 9.09 2.11 3.07
N LYS A 63 9.98 1.59 3.94
CA LYS A 63 10.34 0.17 3.95
C LYS A 63 9.14 -0.74 4.20
N TYR A 64 8.25 -0.35 5.12
CA TYR A 64 7.01 -1.10 5.36
C TYR A 64 6.11 -1.10 4.12
N LEU A 65 5.87 0.06 3.49
CA LEU A 65 5.05 0.18 2.29
C LEU A 65 5.66 -0.59 1.11
N GLN A 66 6.97 -0.51 0.91
CA GLN A 66 7.69 -1.28 -0.10
C GLN A 66 7.59 -2.78 0.15
N GLY A 67 7.74 -3.25 1.39
CA GLY A 67 7.59 -4.67 1.73
C GLY A 67 6.17 -5.19 1.54
N SER A 68 5.16 -4.41 1.93
CA SER A 68 3.75 -4.82 1.89
C SER A 68 3.12 -4.74 0.49
N MET A 69 3.53 -3.77 -0.33
CA MET A 69 2.88 -3.46 -1.61
C MET A 69 3.81 -3.60 -2.82
N GLY A 70 5.12 -3.42 -2.66
CA GLY A 70 6.08 -3.36 -3.76
C GLY A 70 6.20 -4.65 -4.59
N PRO A 71 6.22 -5.86 -4.00
CA PRO A 71 6.30 -7.12 -4.75
C PRO A 71 4.97 -7.59 -5.34
N ARG A 72 3.85 -6.93 -5.04
CA ARG A 72 2.52 -7.33 -5.50
C ARG A 72 2.41 -7.11 -7.02
N SER A 73 1.87 -8.10 -7.73
CA SER A 73 1.71 -8.06 -9.19
C SER A 73 0.47 -7.31 -9.67
N THR A 74 -0.42 -6.92 -8.74
CA THR A 74 -1.64 -6.16 -9.00
C THR A 74 -1.56 -4.80 -8.33
N GLU A 75 -2.11 -3.78 -8.97
CA GLU A 75 -2.29 -2.47 -8.33
C GLU A 75 -3.31 -2.58 -7.19
N MET A 76 -3.00 -1.94 -6.07
CA MET A 76 -3.84 -1.80 -4.88
C MET A 76 -3.69 -0.40 -4.31
N MET A 77 -4.75 0.10 -3.66
CA MET A 77 -4.68 1.31 -2.85
C MET A 77 -4.58 0.91 -1.39
N ARG A 78 -3.83 1.67 -0.62
CA ARG A 78 -3.78 1.62 0.84
C ARG A 78 -3.97 3.04 1.34
N VAL A 79 -4.69 3.17 2.45
CA VAL A 79 -4.93 4.46 3.09
C VAL A 79 -4.48 4.37 4.54
N LEU A 80 -3.59 5.27 4.91
CA LEU A 80 -3.18 5.49 6.29
C LEU A 80 -4.06 6.61 6.85
N PHE A 81 -4.80 6.32 7.92
CA PHE A 81 -5.65 7.26 8.62
C PHE A 81 -4.90 7.78 9.83
N LEU A 82 -4.95 9.10 10.02
CA LEU A 82 -4.22 9.80 11.06
C LEU A 82 -5.18 10.62 11.94
N ASP A 83 -4.81 10.78 13.21
CA ASP A 83 -5.43 11.76 14.09
C ASP A 83 -4.85 13.18 13.88
N ASN A 84 -5.35 14.15 14.65
CA ASN A 84 -4.88 15.53 14.66
C ASN A 84 -3.38 15.69 14.99
N ALA A 85 -2.80 14.77 15.76
CA ALA A 85 -1.37 14.76 16.08
C ALA A 85 -0.53 14.05 15.00
N LYS A 86 -1.15 13.64 13.89
CA LYS A 86 -0.58 12.83 12.80
C LYS A 86 -0.12 11.45 13.28
N TYR A 87 -0.78 10.88 14.28
CA TYR A 87 -0.49 9.52 14.76
C TYR A 87 -1.31 8.54 13.92
N LEU A 88 -0.72 7.39 13.60
CA LEU A 88 -1.40 6.38 12.81
C LEU A 88 -2.50 5.73 13.64
N ILE A 89 -3.76 5.97 13.27
CA ILE A 89 -4.91 5.34 13.94
C ILE A 89 -5.39 4.10 13.19
N SER A 90 -5.18 4.06 11.88
CA SER A 90 -5.49 2.88 11.07
C SER A 90 -4.71 2.84 9.77
N ASP A 91 -4.50 1.63 9.26
CA ASP A 91 -3.86 1.35 7.98
C ASP A 91 -4.66 0.24 7.28
N GLN A 92 -5.30 0.57 6.16
CA GLN A 92 -6.24 -0.31 5.47
C GLN A 92 -6.03 -0.30 3.96
N GLU A 93 -6.22 -1.47 3.35
CA GLU A 93 -6.23 -1.63 1.91
C GLU A 93 -7.62 -1.32 1.34
N PHE A 94 -7.65 -0.60 0.23
CA PHE A 94 -8.84 -0.24 -0.53
C PHE A 94 -8.71 -0.75 -1.96
N GLY A 95 -9.79 -1.37 -2.44
CA GLY A 95 -9.83 -1.92 -3.80
C GLY A 95 -8.98 -3.18 -3.92
N THR A 96 -9.65 -4.33 -3.89
CA THR A 96 -9.10 -5.58 -4.42
C THR A 96 -10.00 -5.99 -5.59
N GLY A 97 -9.54 -5.84 -6.84
CA GLY A 97 -10.34 -6.29 -7.97
C GLY A 97 -9.85 -5.90 -9.37
N SER A 98 -9.71 -6.93 -10.20
CA SER A 98 -9.35 -7.01 -11.63
C SER A 98 -7.87 -6.74 -11.99
N PRO A 99 -7.23 -7.64 -12.77
CA PRO A 99 -5.84 -7.49 -13.24
C PRO A 99 -5.55 -6.21 -14.03
N LYS A 100 -6.57 -5.45 -14.43
CA LYS A 100 -6.43 -4.40 -15.45
C LYS A 100 -6.33 -2.97 -14.91
N ARG A 101 -7.03 -2.59 -13.82
CA ARG A 101 -6.97 -1.23 -13.22
C ARG A 101 -7.49 -1.23 -11.79
N LEU A 102 -6.85 -0.43 -10.94
CA LEU A 102 -7.35 -0.08 -9.61
C LEU A 102 -8.65 0.73 -9.71
N PHE A 103 -9.73 0.20 -9.13
CA PHE A 103 -10.99 0.94 -8.96
C PHE A 103 -11.30 1.11 -7.47
N VAL A 104 -11.17 2.34 -6.98
CA VAL A 104 -11.47 2.70 -5.60
C VAL A 104 -12.50 3.82 -5.60
N GLN A 105 -13.57 3.62 -4.84
CA GLN A 105 -14.62 4.63 -4.71
C GLN A 105 -14.23 5.63 -3.60
N PRO A 106 -14.13 6.94 -3.89
CA PRO A 106 -13.84 7.96 -2.88
C PRO A 106 -14.74 7.88 -1.65
N ARG A 107 -16.04 7.62 -1.85
CA ARG A 107 -17.02 7.46 -0.77
C ARG A 107 -16.61 6.41 0.27
N SER A 108 -15.95 5.33 -0.13
CA SER A 108 -15.54 4.26 0.79
C SER A 108 -14.37 4.71 1.68
N ILE A 109 -13.42 5.47 1.11
CA ILE A 109 -12.31 6.06 1.87
C ILE A 109 -12.85 7.08 2.88
N LEU A 110 -13.71 7.99 2.42
CA LEU A 110 -14.26 9.06 3.25
C LEU A 110 -15.16 8.51 4.36
N LYS A 111 -16.05 7.56 4.04
CA LYS A 111 -16.85 6.85 5.04
C LYS A 111 -15.95 6.27 6.14
N ARG A 112 -14.85 5.63 5.75
CA ARG A 112 -13.94 5.03 6.71
C ARG A 112 -13.18 6.07 7.53
N ALA A 113 -12.80 7.19 6.92
CA ALA A 113 -12.17 8.29 7.63
C ALA A 113 -13.09 8.85 8.72
N LEU A 114 -14.37 9.06 8.39
CA LEU A 114 -15.39 9.52 9.34
C LEU A 114 -15.65 8.50 10.46
N GLU A 115 -15.76 7.21 10.14
CA GLU A 115 -15.93 6.14 11.16
C GLU A 115 -14.78 6.05 12.17
N LEU A 116 -13.59 6.52 11.78
CA LEU A 116 -12.39 6.49 12.60
C LEU A 116 -12.11 7.84 13.29
N ASP A 117 -12.96 8.85 13.10
CA ASP A 117 -12.70 10.24 13.48
C ASP A 117 -11.31 10.73 12.98
N ALA A 118 -10.92 10.28 11.79
CA ALA A 118 -9.62 10.60 11.21
C ALA A 118 -9.55 12.08 10.82
N SER A 119 -8.53 12.78 11.28
CA SER A 119 -8.28 14.19 10.95
C SER A 119 -7.39 14.35 9.71
N GLY A 120 -6.76 13.27 9.26
CA GLY A 120 -5.97 13.25 8.05
C GLY A 120 -5.80 11.87 7.44
N ILE A 121 -5.42 11.84 6.17
CA ILE A 121 -5.13 10.61 5.43
C ILE A 121 -3.85 10.74 4.60
N ILE A 122 -3.21 9.60 4.33
CA ILE A 122 -2.18 9.44 3.30
C ILE A 122 -2.65 8.35 2.35
N LEU A 123 -2.71 8.67 1.06
CA LEU A 123 -2.97 7.69 0.01
C LEU A 123 -1.66 7.00 -0.36
N VAL A 124 -1.72 5.69 -0.63
CA VAL A 124 -0.58 4.92 -1.14
C VAL A 124 -1.09 3.96 -2.20
N HIS A 125 -0.45 3.90 -3.37
CA HIS A 125 -0.69 2.79 -4.30
C HIS A 125 0.61 2.25 -4.86
N ASN A 126 0.61 1.01 -5.32
CA ASN A 126 1.76 0.40 -5.97
C ASN A 126 1.65 0.44 -7.49
N HIS A 127 2.81 0.55 -8.16
CA HIS A 127 2.96 0.31 -9.59
C HIS A 127 3.78 -0.97 -9.79
N PRO A 128 3.14 -2.10 -10.15
CA PRO A 128 3.83 -3.38 -10.39
C PRO A 128 4.90 -3.29 -11.49
N GLY A 129 4.74 -2.35 -12.43
CA GLY A 129 5.70 -2.10 -13.52
C GLY A 129 7.03 -1.49 -13.07
N GLY A 130 7.15 -1.03 -11.83
CA GLY A 130 8.41 -0.56 -11.25
C GLY A 130 8.64 0.95 -11.31
N ASP A 131 8.08 1.62 -12.32
CA ASP A 131 8.04 3.08 -12.40
C ASP A 131 7.15 3.66 -11.29
N THR A 132 7.43 4.88 -10.85
CA THR A 132 6.67 5.57 -9.80
C THR A 132 6.21 6.95 -10.27
N ILE A 133 6.23 7.20 -11.58
CA ILE A 133 5.65 8.37 -12.21
C ILE A 133 4.12 8.27 -12.17
N PRO A 134 3.40 9.26 -11.60
CA PRO A 134 1.95 9.24 -11.55
C PRO A 134 1.33 9.34 -12.93
N SER A 135 0.31 8.52 -13.18
CA SER A 135 -0.54 8.64 -14.36
C SER A 135 -1.49 9.84 -14.24
N LYS A 136 -2.10 10.25 -15.38
CA LYS A 136 -3.16 11.27 -15.38
C LYS A 136 -4.35 10.87 -14.51
N SER A 137 -4.67 9.58 -14.45
CA SER A 137 -5.72 9.03 -13.59
C SER A 137 -5.37 9.20 -12.11
N ASP A 138 -4.12 8.95 -11.73
CA ASP A 138 -3.68 9.11 -10.34
C ASP A 138 -3.81 10.56 -9.90
N VAL A 139 -3.39 11.51 -10.74
CA VAL A 139 -3.54 12.96 -10.48
C VAL A 139 -5.01 13.34 -10.34
N LYS A 140 -5.87 12.92 -11.26
CA LYS A 140 -7.31 13.23 -11.20
C LYS A 140 -7.96 12.66 -9.95
N PHE A 141 -7.64 11.42 -9.59
CA PHE A 141 -8.16 10.77 -8.39
C PHE A 141 -7.70 11.49 -7.12
N THR A 142 -6.40 11.81 -7.03
CA THR A 142 -5.82 12.52 -5.88
C THR A 142 -6.49 13.87 -5.66
N MET A 143 -6.69 14.65 -6.72
CA MET A 143 -7.32 15.97 -6.62
C MET A 143 -8.79 15.86 -6.21
N SER A 144 -9.51 14.86 -6.72
CA SER A 144 -10.88 14.59 -6.29
C SER A 144 -10.95 14.24 -4.80
N ILE A 145 -10.03 13.41 -4.31
CA ILE A 145 -9.96 13.07 -2.88
C ILE A 145 -9.59 14.30 -2.05
N LYS A 146 -8.58 15.08 -2.46
CA LYS A 146 -8.16 16.31 -1.78
C LYS A 146 -9.35 17.25 -1.56
N MET A 147 -10.10 17.52 -2.63
CA MET A 147 -11.26 18.39 -2.59
C MET A 147 -12.31 17.86 -1.61
N LEU A 148 -12.67 16.58 -1.69
CA LEU A 148 -13.67 15.99 -0.80
C LEU A 148 -13.22 15.91 0.66
N CYS A 149 -11.93 15.67 0.92
CA CYS A 149 -11.40 15.67 2.28
C CYS A 149 -11.45 17.07 2.89
N ASN A 150 -11.12 18.10 2.11
CA ASN A 150 -11.20 19.50 2.57
C ASN A 150 -12.62 19.90 2.99
N GLU A 151 -13.65 19.48 2.24
CA GLU A 151 -15.06 19.76 2.61
C GLU A 151 -15.50 19.07 3.91
N LEU A 152 -14.74 18.09 4.40
CA LEU A 152 -15.00 17.33 5.61
C LEU A 152 -14.00 17.63 6.74
N ASP A 153 -13.18 18.67 6.59
CA ASP A 153 -12.10 19.03 7.52
C ASP A 153 -11.07 17.90 7.74
N ILE A 154 -10.84 17.07 6.72
CA ILE A 154 -9.85 15.99 6.71
C ILE A 154 -8.66 16.41 5.84
N SER A 155 -7.44 16.31 6.37
CA SER A 155 -6.23 16.65 5.61
C SER A 155 -5.74 15.49 4.74
N LEU A 156 -5.68 15.67 3.41
CA LEU A 156 -4.87 14.79 2.56
C LEU A 156 -3.39 15.20 2.67
N HIS A 157 -2.60 14.48 3.46
CA HIS A 157 -1.21 14.86 3.75
C HIS A 157 -0.27 14.60 2.57
N ASP A 158 -0.44 13.46 1.90
CA ASP A 158 0.34 13.08 0.73
C ASP A 158 -0.35 11.97 -0.07
N HIS A 159 0.19 11.72 -1.25
CA HIS A 159 -0.06 10.51 -2.02
C HIS A 159 1.28 9.90 -2.42
N ILE A 160 1.54 8.67 -1.97
CA ILE A 160 2.79 7.94 -2.21
C ILE A 160 2.56 6.89 -3.30
N ILE A 161 3.44 6.84 -4.30
CA ILE A 161 3.50 5.73 -5.25
C ILE A 161 4.68 4.85 -4.88
N ILE A 162 4.45 3.54 -4.77
CA ILE A 162 5.46 2.56 -4.34
C ILE A 162 5.75 1.57 -5.46
N SER A 163 7.02 1.24 -5.64
CA SER A 163 7.43 0.00 -6.31
C SER A 163 8.37 -0.78 -5.40
N SER A 164 8.86 -1.94 -5.86
CA SER A 164 9.77 -2.77 -5.04
C SER A 164 11.03 -2.03 -4.59
N ASN A 165 11.55 -1.11 -5.42
CA ASN A 165 12.83 -0.43 -5.16
C ASN A 165 12.74 1.10 -5.17
N HIS A 166 11.67 1.67 -5.75
CA HIS A 166 11.50 3.11 -5.86
C HIS A 166 10.22 3.56 -5.17
N TRP A 167 10.13 4.85 -4.93
CA TRP A 167 8.91 5.49 -4.49
C TRP A 167 8.89 6.96 -4.91
N SER A 168 7.70 7.52 -5.03
CA SER A 168 7.49 8.95 -5.26
C SER A 168 6.43 9.48 -4.29
N SER A 169 6.47 10.79 -4.03
CA SER A 169 5.51 11.51 -3.21
C SER A 169 4.97 12.67 -4.03
N PHE A 170 3.65 12.77 -4.14
CA PHE A 170 2.97 13.85 -4.85
C PHE A 170 3.39 15.21 -4.31
N ARG A 171 3.49 15.34 -2.98
CA ARG A 171 3.94 16.58 -2.35
C ARG A 171 5.38 16.93 -2.72
N LYS A 172 6.30 15.96 -2.74
CA LYS A 172 7.71 16.19 -3.16
C LYS A 172 7.83 16.64 -4.61
N ILE A 173 7.02 16.06 -5.50
CA ILE A 173 7.01 16.40 -6.94
C ILE A 173 6.05 17.54 -7.28
N LYS A 174 5.53 18.26 -6.27
CA LYS A 174 4.66 19.45 -6.40
C LYS A 174 3.35 19.20 -7.15
N LEU A 175 2.79 18.00 -7.01
CA LEU A 175 1.45 17.64 -7.49
C LEU A 175 0.39 17.69 -6.38
N LEU A 176 0.75 17.97 -5.12
CA LEU A 176 -0.18 18.16 -4.01
C LEU A 176 0.23 19.34 -3.14
#